data_AF-A0A173RER3-F1
#
_entry.id   AF-A0A173RER3-F1
#
_cell.length_a   1.000
_cell.length_b   1.000
_cell.length_c   1.000
_cell.angle_alpha   90.00
_cell.angle_beta   90.00
_cell.angle_gamma   90.00
#
_symmetry.space_group_name_H-M   'P 1'
#
loop_
_entity.id
_entity.type
_entity.pdbx_description
1 polymer ?
#
loop_
_entity_poly.entity_id
_entity_poly.type
_entity_poly.pdbx_seq_one_letter_code
_entity_poly.pdbx_strand_id
1 'polypeptide(L)'
;MKLISNAKFGEPVESGTIFRTQSHGIDICIHKICGCGNVLYLNCSELGIDNLRLKSENLFRGMDEAKEILKKQLELLNERFNNFYEDNDVKILRY
;
A
#
# COMPACT_ATOMS: atom_id res chain seq x y z
N MET A 1 13.13 -5.72 6.55
CA MET A 1 12.06 -6.07 5.58
C MET A 1 12.70 -6.85 4.43
N LYS A 2 12.03 -7.87 3.91
CA LYS A 2 12.47 -8.63 2.72
C LYS A 2 11.40 -8.46 1.64
N LEU A 3 11.81 -8.22 0.40
CA LEU A 3 10.90 -8.16 -0.75
C LEU A 3 10.97 -9.48 -1.52
N ILE A 4 9.79 -10.01 -1.86
CA ILE A 4 9.63 -11.18 -2.74
C ILE A 4 9.30 -10.64 -4.12
N SER A 5 10.15 -10.95 -5.09
CA SER A 5 9.99 -10.58 -6.49
C SER A 5 9.35 -11.72 -7.28
N ASN A 6 8.58 -11.38 -8.33
CA ASN A 6 8.07 -12.33 -9.31
C ASN A 6 9.03 -12.59 -10.49
N ALA A 7 10.30 -12.16 -10.40
CA ALA A 7 11.32 -12.45 -11.40
C ALA A 7 11.39 -13.95 -11.70
N LYS A 8 11.68 -14.30 -12.96
CA LYS A 8 11.81 -15.71 -13.36
C LYS A 8 13.06 -16.33 -12.75
N PHE A 9 13.04 -17.65 -12.57
CA PHE A 9 14.21 -18.39 -12.10
C PHE A 9 15.41 -18.17 -13.05
N GLY A 10 16.56 -17.81 -12.48
CA GLY A 10 17.78 -17.51 -13.23
C GLY A 10 17.90 -16.05 -13.70
N GLU A 11 16.86 -15.23 -13.54
CA GLU A 11 16.95 -13.77 -13.77
C GLU A 11 17.28 -13.03 -12.47
N PRO A 12 17.88 -11.82 -12.54
CA PRO A 12 18.05 -10.96 -11.37
C PRO A 12 16.70 -10.67 -10.71
N VAL A 13 16.65 -10.68 -9.37
CA VAL A 13 15.39 -10.44 -8.65
C VAL A 13 14.79 -9.06 -8.93
N GLU A 14 15.63 -8.11 -9.32
CA GLU A 14 15.27 -6.75 -9.70
C GLU A 14 14.55 -6.68 -11.06
N SER A 15 14.58 -7.73 -11.88
CA SER A 15 13.86 -7.78 -13.17
C SER A 15 12.36 -7.95 -13.02
N GLY A 16 11.90 -8.29 -11.81
CA GLY A 16 10.49 -8.48 -11.50
C GLY A 16 9.65 -7.22 -11.74
N THR A 17 8.36 -7.46 -11.91
CA THR A 17 7.33 -6.42 -12.06
C THR A 17 6.44 -6.30 -10.83
N ILE A 18 6.53 -7.26 -9.90
CA ILE A 18 5.75 -7.32 -8.67
C ILE A 18 6.73 -7.59 -7.52
N PHE A 19 6.68 -6.74 -6.50
CA PHE A 19 7.49 -6.83 -5.30
C PHE A 19 6.58 -6.79 -4.09
N ARG A 20 6.56 -7.86 -3.30
CA ARG A 20 5.68 -8.01 -2.13
C ARG A 20 6.46 -8.15 -0.84
N THR A 21 5.91 -7.63 0.23
CA THR A 21 6.38 -7.89 1.58
C THR A 21 5.19 -7.95 2.52
N GLN A 22 5.14 -9.00 3.32
CA GLN A 22 4.22 -9.10 4.43
C GLN A 22 5.00 -8.91 5.72
N SER A 23 4.63 -7.92 6.51
CA SER A 23 5.33 -7.59 7.75
C SER A 23 4.36 -6.99 8.74
N HIS A 24 4.37 -7.50 9.98
CA HIS A 24 3.59 -6.93 11.08
C HIS A 24 2.08 -6.81 10.77
N GLY A 25 1.53 -7.76 10.01
CA GLY A 25 0.11 -7.78 9.65
C GLY A 25 -0.28 -6.85 8.50
N ILE A 26 0.68 -6.27 7.78
CA ILE A 26 0.43 -5.43 6.60
C ILE A 26 1.06 -6.08 5.37
N ASP A 27 0.25 -6.39 4.36
CA ASP A 27 0.72 -6.74 3.02
C ASP A 27 0.93 -5.48 2.17
N ILE A 28 2.16 -5.32 1.67
CA ILE A 28 2.55 -4.22 0.80
C ILE A 28 2.99 -4.81 -0.53
N CYS A 29 2.33 -4.39 -1.60
CA CYS A 29 2.68 -4.77 -2.96
C CYS A 29 3.04 -3.52 -3.76
N ILE A 30 4.26 -3.50 -4.30
CA ILE A 30 4.70 -2.52 -5.29
C ILE A 30 4.77 -3.22 -6.63
N HIS A 31 4.05 -2.72 -7.63
CA HIS A 31 3.99 -3.36 -8.94
C HIS A 31 4.00 -2.36 -10.10
N LYS A 32 4.31 -2.89 -11.28
CA LYS A 32 4.16 -2.20 -12.56
C LYS A 32 2.90 -2.71 -13.25
N ILE A 33 2.16 -1.80 -13.90
CA ILE A 33 1.02 -2.16 -14.74
C ILE A 33 1.48 -2.27 -16.19
N CYS A 34 1.08 -3.35 -16.87
CA CYS A 34 1.42 -3.58 -18.28
C CYS A 34 0.89 -2.42 -19.14
N GLY A 35 1.76 -1.84 -19.98
CA GLY A 35 1.41 -0.70 -20.84
C GLY A 35 1.54 0.68 -20.17
N CYS A 36 1.88 0.76 -18.87
CA CYS A 36 2.06 2.03 -18.14
C CYS A 36 3.53 2.44 -17.98
N GLY A 37 4.43 1.87 -18.77
CA GLY A 37 5.87 2.17 -18.71
C GLY A 37 6.53 1.68 -17.41
N ASN A 38 7.45 2.48 -16.88
CA ASN A 38 8.20 2.17 -15.64
C ASN A 38 7.54 2.71 -14.36
N VAL A 39 6.28 3.13 -14.44
CA VAL A 39 5.54 3.66 -13.30
C VAL A 39 5.30 2.54 -12.27
N LEU A 40 5.59 2.85 -11.01
CA LEU A 40 5.30 2.00 -9.87
C LEU A 40 3.96 2.37 -9.23
N TYR A 41 3.26 1.35 -8.76
CA TYR A 41 1.98 1.45 -8.10
C TYR A 41 2.03 0.73 -6.76
N LEU A 42 1.31 1.25 -5.78
CA LEU A 42 1.18 0.68 -4.45
C LEU A 42 -0.20 0.07 -4.28
N ASN A 43 -0.21 -1.17 -3.77
CA ASN A 43 -1.37 -1.84 -3.21
C ASN A 43 -1.12 -2.16 -1.73
N CYS A 44 -2.14 -1.92 -0.91
CA CYS A 44 -2.25 -2.35 0.47
C CYS A 44 -3.72 -2.54 0.82
N SER A 45 -4.15 -3.79 0.89
CA SER A 45 -5.57 -4.15 1.03
C SER A 45 -6.16 -3.72 2.37
N GLU A 46 -5.35 -3.80 3.42
CA GLU A 46 -5.70 -3.51 4.81
C GLU A 46 -6.03 -2.03 5.01
N LEU A 47 -5.47 -1.15 4.19
CA LEU A 47 -5.77 0.29 4.18
C LEU A 47 -6.63 0.72 2.97
N GLY A 48 -7.19 -0.23 2.22
CA GLY A 48 -8.04 0.05 1.06
C GLY A 48 -7.31 0.78 -0.08
N ILE A 49 -5.99 0.62 -0.20
CA ILE A 49 -5.18 1.24 -1.25
C ILE A 49 -5.06 0.26 -2.42
N ASP A 50 -5.57 0.65 -3.58
CA ASP A 50 -5.42 -0.07 -4.84
C ASP A 50 -4.91 0.83 -5.96
N ASN A 51 -3.90 0.35 -6.66
CA ASN A 51 -3.22 0.97 -7.79
C ASN A 51 -2.86 2.45 -7.56
N LEU A 52 -2.40 2.79 -6.35
CA LEU A 52 -1.97 4.15 -6.06
C LEU A 52 -0.61 4.40 -6.72
N ARG A 53 -0.59 5.30 -7.71
CA ARG A 53 0.64 5.67 -8.42
C ARG A 53 1.66 6.29 -7.45
N LEU A 54 2.86 5.72 -7.43
CA LEU A 54 4.02 6.28 -6.74
C LEU A 54 4.72 7.32 -7.62
N LYS A 55 5.37 8.29 -6.98
CA LYS A 55 6.17 9.31 -7.67
C LYS A 55 7.50 8.75 -8.15
N SER A 56 8.10 7.85 -7.38
CA SER A 56 9.37 7.25 -7.75
C SER A 56 9.22 6.05 -8.68
N GLU A 57 10.07 5.97 -9.70
CA GLU A 57 10.25 4.76 -10.53
C GLU A 57 11.31 3.80 -9.95
N ASN A 58 12.05 4.24 -8.93
CA ASN A 58 13.03 3.42 -8.24
C ASN A 58 12.36 2.63 -7.11
N LEU A 59 12.52 1.31 -7.09
CA LEU A 59 11.84 0.43 -6.13
C LEU A 59 12.07 0.81 -4.67
N PHE A 60 13.31 1.10 -4.27
CA PHE A 60 13.64 1.40 -2.87
C PHE A 60 13.06 2.75 -2.44
N ARG A 61 13.18 3.77 -3.27
CA ARG A 61 12.55 5.08 -3.03
C ARG A 61 11.02 4.99 -3.04
N GLY A 62 10.46 4.18 -3.94
CA GLY A 62 9.03 3.89 -3.99
C GLY A 62 8.53 3.15 -2.74
N MET A 63 9.34 2.27 -2.16
CA MET A 63 9.05 1.63 -0.88
C MET A 63 9.07 2.62 0.29
N ASP A 64 10.02 3.55 0.32
CA ASP A 64 10.04 4.58 1.36
C ASP A 64 8.85 5.55 1.21
N GLU A 65 8.49 5.92 -0.02
CA GLU A 65 7.25 6.65 -0.32
C GLU A 65 6.00 5.89 0.13
N ALA A 66 5.93 4.59 -0.15
CA ALA A 66 4.81 3.74 0.26
C ALA A 66 4.64 3.71 1.78
N LYS A 67 5.73 3.59 2.55
CA LYS A 67 5.67 3.63 4.02
C LYS A 67 5.07 4.95 4.53
N GLU A 68 5.47 6.08 3.96
CA GLU A 68 4.93 7.39 4.33
C GLU A 68 3.45 7.52 3.99
N ILE A 69 3.01 6.98 2.85
CA ILE A 69 1.60 6.93 2.47
C ILE A 69 0.80 6.08 3.46
N LEU A 70 1.28 4.88 3.78
CA LEU A 70 0.61 3.96 4.70
C LEU A 70 0.50 4.58 6.09
N LYS A 71 1.57 5.23 6.59
CA LYS A 71 1.56 5.94 7.86
C LYS A 71 0.44 6.98 7.92
N LYS A 72 0.35 7.84 6.90
CA LYS A 72 -0.70 8.88 6.83
C LYS A 72 -2.09 8.29 6.77
N GLN A 73 -2.30 7.23 5.99
CA GLN A 73 -3.60 6.57 5.90
C GLN A 73 -4.00 5.92 7.23
N LEU A 74 -3.06 5.32 7.93
CA LEU A 74 -3.30 4.75 9.25
C LEU A 74 -3.61 5.82 10.30
N GLU A 75 -2.91 6.96 10.28
CA GLU A 75 -3.20 8.11 11.15
C GLU A 75 -4.64 8.62 10.95
N LEU A 76 -5.07 8.79 9.68
CA LEU A 76 -6.44 9.18 9.34
C LEU A 76 -7.47 8.13 9.76
N LEU A 77 -7.17 6.85 9.59
CA LEU A 77 -8.06 5.76 10.00
C LEU A 77 -8.21 5.73 11.53
N ASN A 78 -7.11 5.91 12.26
CA ASN A 78 -7.12 5.95 13.71
C ASN A 78 -7.91 7.16 14.24
N GLU A 79 -7.74 8.33 13.64
CA GLU A 79 -8.54 9.52 13.97
C GLU A 79 -10.04 9.27 13.76
N ARG A 80 -10.42 8.72 12.59
CA ARG A 80 -11.81 8.35 12.30
C ARG A 80 -12.37 7.34 13.29
N PHE A 81 -11.58 6.32 13.61
CA PHE A 81 -11.98 5.28 14.56
C PHE A 81 -12.19 5.87 15.96
N ASN A 82 -11.28 6.72 16.43
CA ASN A 82 -11.41 7.37 17.73
C ASN A 82 -12.65 8.27 17.79
N ASN A 83 -12.89 9.07 16.74
CA ASN A 83 -14.10 9.89 16.66
C ASN A 83 -15.38 9.04 16.69
N PHE A 84 -15.40 7.90 16.00
CA PHE A 84 -16.51 6.96 16.04
C PHE A 84 -16.67 6.31 17.43
N TYR A 85 -15.57 5.91 18.06
CA TYR A 85 -15.57 5.26 19.37
C TYR A 85 -16.02 6.20 20.49
N GLU A 86 -15.66 7.49 20.40
CA GLU A 86 -16.06 8.53 21.34
C GLU A 86 -17.47 9.08 21.07
N ASP A 87 -18.05 8.80 19.90
CA ASP A 87 -19.42 9.21 19.58
C ASP A 87 -20.44 8.36 20.36
N ASN A 88 -20.98 8.97 21.41
CA ASN A 88 -21.97 8.34 22.28
C ASN A 88 -23.42 8.63 21.84
N ASP A 89 -23.65 9.42 20.79
CA ASP A 89 -24.96 9.93 20.38
C ASP A 89 -25.63 9.04 19.32
N VAL A 90 -26.05 7.84 19.73
CA VAL A 90 -26.72 6.89 18.83
C VAL A 90 -28.18 7.29 18.62
N LYS A 91 -28.52 7.78 17.41
CA LYS A 91 -29.89 8.12 17.00
C LYS A 91 -30.38 7.24 15.84
N ILE A 92 -31.66 6.86 15.90
CA ILE A 92 -32.34 6.15 14.81
C ILE A 92 -33.20 7.17 14.04
N LEU A 93 -32.95 7.32 12.74
CA LEU A 93 -33.74 8.16 11.84
C LEU A 93 -34.40 7.27 10.77
N ARG A 94 -35.60 7.65 10.33
CA ARG A 94 -36.21 7.06 9.12
C ARG A 94 -35.69 7.79 7.87
N TYR A 95 -35.56 7.06 6.76
CA TYR A 95 -35.22 7.62 5.44
C TYR A 95 -36.25 8.66 4.99
#